data_AF-A0A350QI31-F1
#
_entry.id   AF-A0A350QI31-F1
#
_cell.length_a   1.000
_cell.length_b   1.000
_cell.length_c   1.000
_cell.angle_alpha   90.00
_cell.angle_beta   90.00
_cell.angle_gamma   90.00
#
_symmetry.space_group_name_H-M   'P 1'
#
loop_
_entity.id
_entity.type
_entity.pdbx_description
1 polymer ?
#
loop_
_entity_poly.entity_id
_entity_poly.type
_entity_poly.pdbx_seq_one_letter_code
_entity_poly.pdbx_strand_id
1 'polypeptide(L)'
;MTISALTKVSEQLCFGGKQIRFTHQSAVTHCEMQFSVFLPPQAQENKVPALYWLSGLTCTDENFSSKAGAQRVAAELGIALIIPDTSPRGEGVPDDDEGAYDFGLGAGFYVNATQKPFSKHYQMYDYIVSELPALVEAELPVSAVRAISGHSMGGHGALVIGLRNPERYRSISAFSPICNPVSSPWGIKAFSAYLGDDQSQWAHYDASMLLQKTQKAIPILVDQGTADNFYPEQLRTDTLTVVAEQSGARVQIRL
;
A
#
# COMPACT_ATOMS: atom_id res chain seq x y z
N MET A 1 18.81 -9.17 12.80
CA MET A 1 18.88 -8.24 11.65
C MET A 1 19.17 -6.86 12.21
N THR A 2 20.24 -6.21 11.77
CA THR A 2 20.52 -4.81 12.10
C THR A 2 19.42 -3.96 11.47
N ILE A 3 18.68 -3.22 12.30
CA ILE A 3 17.69 -2.25 11.83
C ILE A 3 18.48 -1.15 11.11
N SER A 4 18.17 -0.89 9.83
CA SER A 4 18.80 0.20 9.07
C SER A 4 18.37 1.54 9.66
N ALA A 5 19.29 2.47 9.87
CA ALA A 5 18.96 3.78 10.43
C ALA A 5 18.27 4.68 9.39
N LEU A 6 17.28 5.46 9.83
CA LEU A 6 16.61 6.45 8.97
C LEU A 6 17.53 7.63 8.66
N THR A 7 17.63 7.98 7.38
CA THR A 7 18.30 9.21 6.93
C THR A 7 17.24 10.23 6.53
N LYS A 8 17.17 11.37 7.22
CA LYS A 8 16.22 12.43 6.91
C LYS A 8 16.64 13.20 5.67
N VAL A 9 15.77 13.24 4.66
CA VAL A 9 15.99 13.94 3.38
C VAL A 9 15.47 15.37 3.44
N SER A 10 14.26 15.58 3.95
CA SER A 10 13.66 16.91 4.09
C SER A 10 12.60 16.94 5.18
N GLU A 11 12.28 18.13 5.68
CA GLU A 11 11.28 18.35 6.72
C GLU A 11 10.59 19.70 6.49
N GLN A 12 9.27 19.74 6.62
CA GLN A 12 8.46 20.95 6.53
C GLN A 12 7.41 20.98 7.65
N LEU A 13 7.18 22.15 8.22
CA LEU A 13 6.05 22.37 9.12
C LEU A 13 4.74 22.30 8.32
N CYS A 14 3.74 21.59 8.85
CA CYS A 14 2.46 21.39 8.18
C CYS A 14 1.35 21.18 9.23
N PHE A 15 0.36 22.08 9.29
CA PHE A 15 -0.78 22.00 10.24
C PHE A 15 -0.36 21.75 11.71
N GLY A 16 0.71 22.39 12.17
CA GLY A 16 1.26 22.20 13.54
C GLY A 16 2.07 20.91 13.73
N GLY A 17 2.04 19.99 12.78
CA GLY A 17 2.90 18.82 12.70
C GLY A 17 4.09 19.00 11.75
N LYS A 18 4.69 17.89 11.36
CA LYS A 18 5.84 17.82 10.45
C LYS A 18 5.60 16.83 9.33
N GLN A 19 5.76 17.27 8.08
CA GLN A 19 5.92 16.39 6.92
C GLN A 19 7.41 16.15 6.74
N ILE A 20 7.83 14.89 6.68
CA ILE A 20 9.24 14.48 6.68
C ILE A 20 9.44 13.42 5.59
N ARG A 21 10.53 13.53 4.83
CA ARG A 21 10.96 12.47 3.91
C ARG A 21 12.19 11.77 4.47
N PHE A 22 12.20 10.45 4.40
CA PHE A 22 13.30 9.60 4.84
C PHE A 22 13.77 8.67 3.73
N THR A 23 15.05 8.33 3.74
CA THR A 23 15.59 7.15 3.06
C THR A 23 16.12 6.15 4.07
N HIS A 24 16.16 4.88 3.67
CA HIS A 24 16.88 3.84 4.40
C HIS A 24 17.28 2.72 3.45
N GLN A 25 18.27 1.91 3.84
CA GLN A 25 18.59 0.70 3.11
C GLN A 25 17.57 -0.39 3.48
N SER A 26 16.84 -0.91 2.49
CA SER A 26 15.94 -2.06 2.68
C SER A 26 16.69 -3.37 2.53
N ALA A 27 16.50 -4.28 3.47
CA ALA A 27 17.03 -5.63 3.40
C ALA A 27 16.16 -6.52 2.51
N VAL A 28 14.83 -6.34 2.51
CA VAL A 28 13.90 -7.16 1.71
C VAL A 28 13.84 -6.75 0.24
N THR A 29 13.95 -5.46 -0.09
CA THR A 29 13.97 -5.01 -1.50
C THR A 29 15.38 -4.86 -2.06
N HIS A 30 16.41 -5.07 -1.23
CA HIS A 30 17.83 -5.01 -1.61
C HIS A 30 18.23 -3.69 -2.32
N CYS A 31 17.59 -2.58 -1.97
CA CYS A 31 17.90 -1.24 -2.49
C CYS A 31 17.66 -0.17 -1.42
N GLU A 32 18.10 1.07 -1.69
CA GLU A 32 17.66 2.21 -0.90
C GLU A 32 16.17 2.46 -1.21
N MET A 33 15.37 2.63 -0.16
CA MET A 33 13.95 2.95 -0.25
C MET A 33 13.70 4.34 0.32
N GLN A 34 12.71 5.02 -0.24
CA GLN A 34 12.25 6.31 0.24
C GLN A 34 10.79 6.22 0.72
N PHE A 35 10.47 6.96 1.77
CA PHE A 35 9.10 7.14 2.22
C PHE A 35 8.90 8.50 2.88
N SER A 36 7.65 8.95 2.88
CA SER A 36 7.19 10.15 3.56
C SER A 36 6.48 9.80 4.87
N VAL A 37 6.62 10.66 5.86
CA VAL A 37 5.90 10.60 7.14
C VAL A 37 5.30 11.95 7.46
N PHE A 38 4.01 11.97 7.80
CA PHE A 38 3.43 13.09 8.53
C PHE A 38 3.34 12.72 10.02
N LEU A 39 4.02 13.48 10.87
CA LEU A 39 3.88 13.40 12.33
C LEU A 39 2.97 14.54 12.82
N PRO A 40 1.82 14.24 13.44
CA PRO A 40 0.90 15.25 13.94
C PRO A 40 1.46 15.93 15.21
N PRO A 41 0.95 17.11 15.63
CA PRO A 41 1.49 17.84 16.78
C PRO A 41 1.55 17.01 18.08
N GLN A 42 0.57 16.11 18.27
CA GLN A 42 0.48 15.20 19.42
C GLN A 42 1.68 14.24 19.53
N ALA A 43 2.38 13.98 18.42
CA ALA A 43 3.54 13.10 18.38
C ALA A 43 4.78 13.69 19.10
N GLN A 44 4.73 14.98 19.49
CA GLN A 44 5.77 15.62 20.32
C GLN A 44 5.73 15.17 21.78
N GLU A 45 4.56 14.73 22.26
CA GLU A 45 4.36 14.36 23.66
C GLU A 45 4.18 12.85 23.84
N ASN A 46 3.55 12.18 22.87
CA ASN A 46 3.14 10.78 22.98
C ASN A 46 3.33 10.01 21.68
N LYS A 47 3.41 8.68 21.76
CA LYS A 47 3.31 7.82 20.57
C LYS A 47 1.89 7.85 20.00
N VAL A 48 1.75 8.04 18.68
CA VAL A 48 0.44 8.15 18.00
C VAL A 48 0.12 6.92 17.13
N PRO A 49 -1.15 6.57 16.87
CA PRO A 49 -1.50 5.56 15.88
C PRO A 49 -1.06 5.97 14.46
N ALA A 50 -0.88 5.00 13.58
CA ALA A 50 -0.41 5.22 12.20
C ALA A 50 -1.41 4.71 11.16
N LEU A 51 -1.62 5.51 10.11
CA LEU A 51 -2.27 5.10 8.87
C LEU A 51 -1.20 4.92 7.78
N TYR A 52 -1.10 3.72 7.24
CA TYR A 52 -0.26 3.44 6.07
C TYR A 52 -1.05 3.76 4.81
N TRP A 53 -0.55 4.66 3.98
CA TRP A 53 -1.13 4.99 2.68
C TRP A 53 -0.32 4.38 1.55
N LEU A 54 -0.94 3.49 0.78
CA LEU A 54 -0.35 2.88 -0.40
C LEU A 54 -0.79 3.62 -1.66
N SER A 55 0.16 4.10 -2.45
CA SER A 55 -0.10 4.85 -3.67
C SER A 55 -0.29 3.93 -4.90
N GLY A 56 -0.89 4.49 -5.95
CA GLY A 56 -1.17 3.78 -7.19
C GLY A 56 0.03 3.70 -8.14
N LEU A 57 -0.23 3.20 -9.36
CA LEU A 57 0.75 3.19 -10.46
C LEU A 57 1.40 4.57 -10.65
N THR A 58 2.66 4.57 -11.08
CA THR A 58 3.49 5.74 -11.42
C THR A 58 3.77 6.71 -10.27
N CYS A 59 3.24 6.48 -9.07
CA CYS A 59 3.39 7.39 -7.94
C CYS A 59 4.70 7.15 -7.17
N THR A 60 5.11 8.17 -6.42
CA THR A 60 6.07 8.04 -5.31
C THR A 60 5.38 8.41 -3.99
N ASP A 61 6.16 8.53 -2.91
CA ASP A 61 5.70 9.03 -1.62
C ASP A 61 5.17 10.48 -1.68
N GLU A 62 5.59 11.25 -2.70
CA GLU A 62 5.26 12.67 -2.82
C GLU A 62 3.83 12.92 -3.29
N ASN A 63 3.27 12.03 -4.11
CA ASN A 63 1.97 12.24 -4.75
C ASN A 63 0.86 12.47 -3.72
N PHE A 64 0.77 11.58 -2.72
CA PHE A 64 -0.22 11.71 -1.66
C PHE A 64 0.13 12.86 -0.71
N SER A 65 1.41 12.95 -0.32
CA SER A 65 1.90 14.00 0.58
C SER A 65 1.58 15.41 0.09
N SER A 66 1.66 15.66 -1.22
CA SER A 66 1.44 17.00 -1.80
C SER A 66 0.01 17.26 -2.25
N LYS A 67 -0.76 16.23 -2.65
CA LYS A 67 -2.05 16.44 -3.34
C LYS A 67 -3.28 16.05 -2.53
N ALA A 68 -3.15 15.20 -1.51
CA ALA A 68 -4.33 14.66 -0.80
C ALA A 68 -4.92 15.61 0.24
N GLY A 69 -4.12 16.54 0.78
CA GLY A 69 -4.56 17.43 1.88
C GLY A 69 -4.89 16.70 3.19
N ALA A 70 -4.43 15.45 3.34
CA ALA A 70 -4.77 14.58 4.47
C ALA A 70 -4.17 15.05 5.81
N GLN A 71 -3.07 15.82 5.78
CA GLN A 71 -2.35 16.29 6.97
C GLN A 71 -3.23 17.11 7.91
N ARG A 72 -4.16 17.91 7.38
CA ARG A 72 -5.08 18.71 8.20
C ARG A 72 -5.92 17.83 9.12
N VAL A 73 -6.55 16.80 8.56
CA VAL A 73 -7.40 15.87 9.33
C VAL A 73 -6.54 14.95 10.20
N ALA A 74 -5.39 14.51 9.71
CA ALA A 74 -4.45 13.71 10.49
C ALA A 74 -3.93 14.45 11.73
N ALA A 75 -3.70 15.77 11.63
CA ALA A 75 -3.34 16.63 12.76
C ALA A 75 -4.48 16.76 13.78
N GLU A 76 -5.71 16.97 13.30
CA GLU A 76 -6.91 17.05 14.15
C GLU A 76 -7.14 15.74 14.93
N LEU A 77 -6.93 14.59 14.29
CA LEU A 77 -7.15 13.26 14.87
C LEU A 77 -5.95 12.70 15.64
N GLY A 78 -4.77 13.31 15.52
CA GLY A 78 -3.54 12.78 16.12
C GLY A 78 -3.11 11.45 15.51
N ILE A 79 -3.15 11.33 14.19
CA ILE A 79 -2.75 10.12 13.44
C ILE A 79 -1.50 10.43 12.60
N ALA A 80 -0.47 9.59 12.69
CA ALA A 80 0.66 9.65 11.78
C ALA A 80 0.29 9.06 10.41
N LEU A 81 0.79 9.66 9.33
CA LEU A 81 0.63 9.13 7.98
C LEU A 81 1.98 8.54 7.54
N ILE A 82 2.03 7.25 7.21
CA ILE A 82 3.22 6.60 6.65
C ILE A 82 2.95 6.33 5.17
N ILE A 83 3.78 6.91 4.30
CA ILE A 83 3.52 7.02 2.86
C ILE A 83 4.74 6.45 2.12
N PRO A 84 4.83 5.12 1.96
CA PRO A 84 5.91 4.46 1.21
C PRO A 84 5.89 4.79 -0.29
N ASP A 85 7.03 4.61 -0.93
CA ASP A 85 7.12 4.48 -2.39
C ASP A 85 6.42 3.18 -2.87
N THR A 86 6.24 3.06 -4.18
CA THR A 86 5.38 2.05 -4.84
C THR A 86 6.12 0.87 -5.43
N SER A 87 7.46 0.95 -5.52
CA SER A 87 8.34 -0.11 -6.01
C SER A 87 9.76 0.07 -5.44
N PRO A 88 10.63 -0.94 -5.50
CA PRO A 88 12.08 -0.73 -5.38
C PRO A 88 12.58 0.33 -6.37
N ARG A 89 13.71 0.98 -6.06
CA ARG A 89 14.35 2.03 -6.87
C ARG A 89 15.86 1.85 -6.93
N GLY A 90 16.50 2.48 -7.91
CA GLY A 90 17.95 2.59 -8.01
C GLY A 90 18.56 1.77 -9.14
N GLU A 91 19.86 1.97 -9.35
CA GLU A 91 20.62 1.30 -10.40
C GLU A 91 20.60 -0.23 -10.19
N GLY A 92 20.28 -0.98 -11.26
CA GLY A 92 20.23 -2.44 -11.22
C GLY A 92 18.93 -3.05 -10.69
N VAL A 93 17.93 -2.23 -10.30
CA VAL A 93 16.55 -2.70 -10.12
C VAL A 93 15.92 -2.88 -11.50
N PRO A 94 15.40 -4.08 -11.83
CA PRO A 94 14.81 -4.32 -13.14
C PRO A 94 13.54 -3.49 -13.33
N ASP A 95 13.26 -3.09 -14.57
CA ASP A 95 12.08 -2.33 -14.99
C ASP A 95 11.43 -3.00 -16.21
N ASP A 96 10.32 -2.46 -16.70
CA ASP A 96 9.72 -2.87 -17.97
C ASP A 96 10.61 -2.42 -19.15
N ASP A 97 11.06 -3.37 -19.99
CA ASP A 97 11.94 -3.08 -21.12
C ASP A 97 11.31 -2.14 -22.16
N GLU A 98 9.98 -2.09 -22.23
CA GLU A 98 9.21 -1.22 -23.13
C GLU A 98 8.85 0.11 -22.46
N GLY A 99 9.22 0.32 -21.19
CA GLY A 99 8.90 1.52 -20.42
C GLY A 99 7.41 1.67 -20.12
N ALA A 100 6.66 0.57 -20.07
CA ALA A 100 5.23 0.61 -19.78
C ALA A 100 4.95 1.07 -18.34
N TYR A 101 4.00 1.99 -18.18
CA TYR A 101 3.68 2.59 -16.87
C TYR A 101 3.05 1.61 -15.87
N ASP A 102 2.53 0.48 -16.35
CA ASP A 102 1.75 -0.49 -15.59
C ASP A 102 2.59 -1.70 -15.12
N PHE A 103 3.91 -1.67 -15.32
CA PHE A 103 4.82 -2.73 -14.91
C PHE A 103 6.19 -2.17 -14.50
N GLY A 104 6.91 -2.87 -13.64
CA GLY A 104 8.22 -2.44 -13.15
C GLY A 104 8.18 -1.26 -12.16
N LEU A 105 9.02 -0.26 -12.41
CA LEU A 105 9.21 0.89 -11.53
C LEU A 105 7.94 1.73 -11.44
N GLY A 106 7.47 1.98 -10.21
CA GLY A 106 6.19 2.63 -9.98
C GLY A 106 4.99 1.67 -10.02
N ALA A 107 5.24 0.37 -10.22
CA ALA A 107 4.23 -0.66 -10.41
C ALA A 107 4.60 -1.97 -9.69
N GLY A 108 4.95 -1.89 -8.40
CA GLY A 108 5.35 -3.07 -7.62
C GLY A 108 4.21 -4.01 -7.21
N PHE A 109 2.95 -3.62 -7.45
CA PHE A 109 1.71 -4.38 -7.15
C PHE A 109 1.54 -4.88 -5.71
N TYR A 110 2.41 -4.48 -4.79
CA TYR A 110 2.40 -4.92 -3.39
C TYR A 110 2.41 -6.46 -3.24
N VAL A 111 3.16 -7.13 -4.11
CA VAL A 111 3.41 -8.59 -4.06
C VAL A 111 4.85 -8.90 -3.62
N ASN A 112 5.11 -10.17 -3.36
CA ASN A 112 6.47 -10.72 -3.32
C ASN A 112 6.71 -11.49 -4.62
N ALA A 113 7.46 -10.89 -5.55
CA ALA A 113 7.76 -11.51 -6.83
C ALA A 113 8.59 -12.79 -6.66
N THR A 114 8.28 -13.80 -7.45
CA THR A 114 8.98 -15.10 -7.49
C THR A 114 9.76 -15.31 -8.78
N GLN A 115 9.39 -14.60 -9.85
CA GLN A 115 10.03 -14.71 -11.16
C GLN A 115 11.25 -13.80 -11.29
N LYS A 116 12.31 -14.29 -11.93
CA LYS A 116 13.49 -13.49 -12.28
C LYS A 116 13.18 -12.57 -13.47
N PRO A 117 13.79 -11.37 -13.54
CA PRO A 117 14.76 -10.80 -12.59
C PRO A 117 14.12 -10.14 -11.35
N PHE A 118 12.79 -9.97 -11.33
CA PHE A 118 12.06 -9.18 -10.33
C PHE A 118 12.13 -9.73 -8.91
N SER A 119 12.25 -11.05 -8.74
CA SER A 119 12.29 -11.74 -7.44
C SER A 119 13.39 -11.25 -6.51
N LYS A 120 14.44 -10.58 -7.03
CA LYS A 120 15.50 -10.01 -6.21
C LYS A 120 15.07 -8.74 -5.47
N HIS A 121 14.21 -7.91 -6.06
CA HIS A 121 13.95 -6.55 -5.56
C HIS A 121 12.47 -6.29 -5.25
N TYR A 122 11.55 -6.93 -5.97
CA TYR A 122 10.11 -6.68 -5.91
C TYR A 122 9.45 -7.48 -4.77
N GLN A 123 9.91 -7.22 -3.54
CA GLN A 123 9.41 -7.79 -2.29
C GLN A 123 8.55 -6.77 -1.53
N MET A 124 7.65 -6.10 -2.26
CA MET A 124 6.88 -4.98 -1.73
C MET A 124 5.86 -5.41 -0.67
N TYR A 125 5.32 -6.62 -0.76
CA TYR A 125 4.45 -7.15 0.30
C TYR A 125 5.20 -7.24 1.63
N ASP A 126 6.38 -7.87 1.66
CA ASP A 126 7.18 -8.00 2.88
C ASP A 126 7.71 -6.66 3.39
N TYR A 127 8.07 -5.75 2.48
CA TYR A 127 8.47 -4.39 2.83
C TYR A 127 7.38 -3.66 3.61
N ILE A 128 6.13 -3.70 3.13
CA ILE A 128 5.00 -3.02 3.77
C ILE A 128 4.49 -3.74 5.01
N VAL A 129 4.50 -5.08 5.04
CA VAL A 129 3.94 -5.86 6.14
C VAL A 129 4.89 -5.92 7.34
N SER A 130 6.20 -6.00 7.08
CA SER A 130 7.19 -6.35 8.10
C SER A 130 8.27 -5.31 8.27
N GLU A 131 9.04 -5.00 7.22
CA GLU A 131 10.26 -4.20 7.37
C GLU A 131 9.97 -2.74 7.73
N LEU A 132 9.14 -2.05 6.93
CA LEU A 132 8.83 -0.65 7.13
C LEU A 132 8.09 -0.40 8.47
N PRO A 133 7.07 -1.19 8.87
CA PRO A 133 6.44 -0.98 10.17
C PRO A 133 7.40 -1.17 11.36
N ALA A 134 8.26 -2.18 11.31
CA ALA A 134 9.24 -2.42 12.37
C ALA A 134 10.23 -1.24 12.49
N LEU A 135 10.68 -0.70 11.36
CA LEU A 135 11.58 0.46 11.31
C LEU A 135 10.91 1.72 11.87
N VAL A 136 9.71 2.05 11.39
CA VAL A 136 8.97 3.25 11.80
C VAL A 136 8.66 3.21 13.30
N GLU A 137 8.26 2.07 13.85
CA GLU A 137 7.94 1.93 15.29
C GLU A 137 9.16 1.99 16.22
N ALA A 138 10.33 1.61 15.71
CA ALA A 138 11.58 1.70 16.43
C ALA A 138 12.10 3.15 16.47
N GLU A 139 12.03 3.87 15.35
CA GLU A 139 12.74 5.15 15.16
C GLU A 139 11.83 6.39 15.34
N LEU A 140 10.51 6.25 15.24
CA LEU A 140 9.57 7.39 15.24
C LEU A 140 8.55 7.27 16.40
N PRO A 141 7.93 8.39 16.82
CA PRO A 141 6.92 8.41 17.89
C PRO A 141 5.56 7.86 17.41
N VAL A 142 5.55 6.66 16.86
CA VAL A 142 4.33 5.93 16.47
C VAL A 142 4.13 4.70 17.36
N SER A 143 2.87 4.35 17.58
CA SER A 143 2.45 3.16 18.33
C SER A 143 2.24 1.97 17.40
N ALA A 144 2.08 0.77 17.97
CA ALA A 144 1.73 -0.43 17.22
C ALA A 144 0.28 -0.47 16.71
N VAL A 145 -0.52 0.59 16.93
CA VAL A 145 -1.89 0.68 16.43
C VAL A 145 -1.87 1.19 14.99
N ARG A 146 -2.24 0.32 14.05
CA ARG A 146 -2.15 0.58 12.61
C ARG A 146 -3.51 0.51 11.92
N ALA A 147 -3.69 1.34 10.91
CA ALA A 147 -4.70 1.19 9.86
C ALA A 147 -3.99 1.23 8.50
N ILE A 148 -4.65 0.72 7.45
CA ILE A 148 -4.10 0.73 6.09
C ILE A 148 -5.13 1.26 5.09
N SER A 149 -4.66 2.09 4.17
CA SER A 149 -5.46 2.65 3.08
C SER A 149 -4.63 2.75 1.81
N GLY A 150 -5.28 3.01 0.68
CA GLY A 150 -4.55 3.29 -0.55
C GLY A 150 -5.44 3.62 -1.74
N HIS A 151 -4.80 3.93 -2.86
CA HIS A 151 -5.45 4.30 -4.12
C HIS A 151 -5.07 3.37 -5.27
N SER A 152 -6.04 2.87 -6.05
CA SER A 152 -5.80 2.04 -7.25
C SER A 152 -4.95 0.79 -6.94
N MET A 153 -3.76 0.65 -7.52
CA MET A 153 -2.79 -0.39 -7.13
C MET A 153 -2.49 -0.39 -5.63
N GLY A 154 -2.46 0.77 -4.98
CA GLY A 154 -2.32 0.88 -3.53
C GLY A 154 -3.59 0.50 -2.77
N GLY A 155 -4.77 0.75 -3.34
CA GLY A 155 -6.04 0.27 -2.78
C GLY A 155 -6.11 -1.26 -2.82
N HIS A 156 -5.61 -1.84 -3.92
CA HIS A 156 -5.38 -3.27 -4.05
C HIS A 156 -4.45 -3.80 -2.94
N GLY A 157 -3.26 -3.21 -2.80
CA GLY A 157 -2.30 -3.59 -1.76
C GLY A 157 -2.89 -3.48 -0.35
N ALA A 158 -3.64 -2.41 -0.07
CA ALA A 158 -4.25 -2.18 1.25
C ALA A 158 -5.28 -3.25 1.60
N LEU A 159 -6.14 -3.62 0.64
CA LEU A 159 -7.12 -4.70 0.82
C LEU A 159 -6.43 -6.05 1.01
N VAL A 160 -5.48 -6.42 0.14
CA VAL A 160 -4.75 -7.69 0.23
C VAL A 160 -4.00 -7.82 1.56
N ILE A 161 -3.21 -6.81 1.91
CA ILE A 161 -2.40 -6.81 3.13
C ILE A 161 -3.29 -6.84 4.38
N GLY A 162 -4.34 -6.02 4.41
CA GLY A 162 -5.26 -5.98 5.54
C GLY A 162 -6.02 -7.30 5.74
N LEU A 163 -6.49 -7.92 4.65
CA LEU A 163 -7.20 -9.21 4.69
C LEU A 163 -6.30 -10.39 5.08
N ARG A 164 -5.02 -10.35 4.69
CA ARG A 164 -4.04 -11.41 5.02
C ARG A 164 -3.43 -11.29 6.41
N ASN A 165 -3.47 -10.11 7.02
CA ASN A 165 -2.88 -9.85 8.33
C ASN A 165 -3.90 -9.17 9.26
N PRO A 166 -5.06 -9.80 9.49
CA PRO A 166 -6.20 -9.13 10.13
C PRO A 166 -5.92 -8.66 11.57
N GLU A 167 -5.02 -9.32 12.28
CA GLU A 167 -4.58 -8.92 13.62
C GLU A 167 -3.69 -7.69 13.66
N ARG A 168 -3.08 -7.30 12.53
CA ARG A 168 -2.14 -6.17 12.45
C ARG A 168 -2.82 -4.83 12.23
N TYR A 169 -4.04 -4.82 11.68
CA TYR A 169 -4.72 -3.60 11.25
C TYR A 169 -6.10 -3.46 11.90
N ARG A 170 -6.42 -2.25 12.38
CA ARG A 170 -7.70 -1.93 12.99
C ARG A 170 -8.82 -1.67 11.98
N SER A 171 -8.44 -1.22 10.79
CA SER A 171 -9.37 -0.89 9.70
C SER A 171 -8.64 -0.86 8.37
N ILE A 172 -9.40 -1.09 7.30
CA ILE A 172 -8.92 -1.04 5.92
C ILE A 172 -9.79 -0.02 5.16
N SER A 173 -9.19 0.79 4.31
CA SER A 173 -9.96 1.52 3.30
C SER A 173 -9.27 1.57 1.95
N ALA A 174 -9.99 1.94 0.89
CA ALA A 174 -9.39 2.10 -0.42
C ALA A 174 -10.18 3.08 -1.31
N PHE A 175 -9.46 3.79 -2.17
CA PHE A 175 -10.00 4.65 -3.21
C PHE A 175 -9.73 4.01 -4.58
N SER A 176 -10.78 3.82 -5.39
CA SER A 176 -10.69 3.19 -6.72
C SER A 176 -9.82 1.92 -6.76
N PRO A 177 -9.95 0.95 -5.82
CA PRO A 177 -9.03 -0.19 -5.75
C PRO A 177 -9.12 -1.12 -6.97
N ILE A 178 -7.99 -1.73 -7.37
CA ILE A 178 -7.98 -2.91 -8.24
C ILE A 178 -8.43 -4.13 -7.41
N CYS A 179 -9.73 -4.42 -7.44
CA CYS A 179 -10.36 -5.39 -6.54
C CYS A 179 -10.16 -6.85 -6.93
N ASN A 180 -10.05 -7.11 -8.24
CA ASN A 180 -9.96 -8.46 -8.80
C ASN A 180 -8.88 -8.53 -9.89
N PRO A 181 -7.59 -8.33 -9.52
CA PRO A 181 -6.47 -8.30 -10.46
C PRO A 181 -6.33 -9.56 -11.31
N VAL A 182 -6.77 -10.74 -10.83
CA VAL A 182 -6.69 -11.98 -11.65
C VAL A 182 -7.58 -11.92 -12.90
N SER A 183 -8.47 -10.94 -12.99
CA SER A 183 -9.39 -10.72 -14.11
C SER A 183 -9.34 -9.29 -14.65
N SER A 184 -8.32 -8.50 -14.29
CA SER A 184 -8.07 -7.19 -14.89
C SER A 184 -6.82 -7.21 -15.77
N PRO A 185 -6.79 -6.46 -16.90
CA PRO A 185 -5.62 -6.45 -17.78
C PRO A 185 -4.31 -6.08 -17.05
N TRP A 186 -4.34 -5.06 -16.19
CA TRP A 186 -3.17 -4.67 -15.39
C TRP A 186 -2.71 -5.77 -14.44
N GLY A 187 -3.65 -6.41 -13.74
CA GLY A 187 -3.33 -7.49 -12.79
C GLY A 187 -2.80 -8.73 -13.49
N ILE A 188 -3.40 -9.13 -14.62
CA ILE A 188 -2.92 -10.26 -15.43
C ILE A 188 -1.48 -10.02 -15.91
N LYS A 189 -1.17 -8.84 -16.47
CA LYS A 189 0.19 -8.50 -16.91
C LYS A 189 1.18 -8.59 -15.75
N ALA A 190 0.91 -7.89 -14.64
CA ALA A 190 1.80 -7.84 -13.51
C ALA A 190 1.98 -9.20 -12.82
N PHE A 191 0.91 -9.98 -12.64
CA PHE A 191 0.99 -11.27 -11.96
C PHE A 191 1.66 -12.34 -12.81
N SER A 192 1.41 -12.39 -14.12
CA SER A 192 2.16 -13.26 -15.02
C SER A 192 3.66 -12.99 -14.93
N ALA A 193 4.06 -11.72 -14.94
CA ALA A 193 5.47 -11.37 -14.93
C ALA A 193 6.14 -11.49 -13.55
N TYR A 194 5.44 -11.19 -12.44
CA TYR A 194 6.02 -11.28 -11.09
C TYR A 194 5.87 -12.64 -10.44
N LEU A 195 4.75 -13.34 -10.66
CA LEU A 195 4.38 -14.57 -9.96
C LEU A 195 4.44 -15.81 -10.86
N GLY A 196 4.41 -15.63 -12.18
CA GLY A 196 4.40 -16.71 -13.17
C GLY A 196 2.98 -17.14 -13.54
N ASP A 197 2.87 -18.19 -14.37
CA ASP A 197 1.61 -18.61 -14.98
C ASP A 197 0.69 -19.44 -14.05
N ASP A 198 1.18 -19.86 -12.89
CA ASP A 198 0.38 -20.57 -11.89
C ASP A 198 -0.56 -19.59 -11.16
N GLN A 199 -1.78 -19.46 -11.69
CA GLN A 199 -2.81 -18.59 -11.13
C GLN A 199 -3.23 -18.96 -9.70
N SER A 200 -2.91 -20.17 -9.22
CA SER A 200 -3.15 -20.51 -7.81
C SER A 200 -2.34 -19.60 -6.86
N GLN A 201 -1.17 -19.12 -7.30
CA GLN A 201 -0.36 -18.16 -6.56
C GLN A 201 -1.00 -16.77 -6.53
N TRP A 202 -1.72 -16.40 -7.58
CA TRP A 202 -2.32 -15.06 -7.71
C TRP A 202 -3.46 -14.84 -6.72
N ALA A 203 -4.15 -15.92 -6.33
CA ALA A 203 -5.23 -15.88 -5.34
C ALA A 203 -4.78 -15.34 -3.97
N HIS A 204 -3.48 -15.43 -3.65
CA HIS A 204 -2.90 -14.86 -2.42
C HIS A 204 -2.72 -13.33 -2.50
N TYR A 205 -2.91 -12.75 -3.67
CA TYR A 205 -2.82 -11.33 -3.94
C TYR A 205 -4.06 -10.86 -4.72
N ASP A 206 -5.25 -11.36 -4.39
CA ASP A 206 -6.50 -10.86 -4.98
C ASP A 206 -7.51 -10.59 -3.87
N ALA A 207 -7.93 -9.32 -3.74
CA ALA A 207 -8.79 -8.89 -2.65
C ALA A 207 -10.16 -9.56 -2.69
N SER A 208 -10.75 -9.74 -3.88
CA SER A 208 -12.03 -10.42 -4.03
C SER A 208 -11.93 -11.90 -3.60
N MET A 209 -10.87 -12.60 -3.99
CA MET A 209 -10.68 -14.02 -3.60
C MET A 209 -10.37 -14.18 -2.11
N LEU A 210 -9.62 -13.25 -1.52
CA LEU A 210 -9.31 -13.24 -0.09
C LEU A 210 -10.56 -12.92 0.74
N LEU A 211 -11.39 -11.98 0.29
CA LEU A 211 -12.60 -11.58 0.99
C LEU A 211 -13.62 -12.73 1.07
N GLN A 212 -13.72 -13.59 0.04
CA GLN A 212 -14.54 -14.81 0.08
C GLN A 212 -14.14 -15.76 1.22
N LYS A 213 -12.87 -15.75 1.63
CA LYS A 213 -12.30 -16.68 2.62
C LYS A 213 -12.17 -16.05 4.01
N THR A 214 -12.45 -14.75 4.17
CA THR A 214 -12.23 -14.08 5.44
C THR A 214 -13.21 -14.57 6.50
N GLN A 215 -12.71 -14.72 7.72
CA GLN A 215 -13.52 -15.05 8.90
C GLN A 215 -13.51 -13.93 9.94
N LYS A 216 -12.76 -12.85 9.68
CA LYS A 216 -12.55 -11.74 10.62
C LYS A 216 -13.31 -10.51 10.15
N ALA A 217 -14.01 -9.88 11.09
CA ALA A 217 -14.82 -8.69 10.86
C ALA A 217 -14.01 -7.39 11.05
N ILE A 218 -13.01 -7.16 10.19
CA ILE A 218 -12.33 -5.86 10.13
C ILE A 218 -13.21 -4.90 9.33
N PRO A 219 -13.42 -3.65 9.79
CA PRO A 219 -14.14 -2.66 9.00
C PRO A 219 -13.37 -2.33 7.71
N ILE A 220 -14.03 -2.50 6.57
CA ILE A 220 -13.51 -2.14 5.24
C ILE A 220 -14.40 -1.03 4.65
N LEU A 221 -13.78 0.05 4.16
CA LEU A 221 -14.46 1.11 3.42
C LEU A 221 -13.85 1.27 2.03
N VAL A 222 -14.66 1.20 0.98
CA VAL A 222 -14.23 1.45 -0.40
C VAL A 222 -15.01 2.61 -0.98
N ASP A 223 -14.29 3.54 -1.62
CA ASP A 223 -14.84 4.62 -2.42
C ASP A 223 -14.42 4.46 -3.88
N GLN A 224 -15.38 4.48 -4.79
CA GLN A 224 -15.18 4.39 -6.23
C GLN A 224 -15.89 5.55 -6.91
N GLY A 225 -15.20 6.29 -7.77
CA GLY A 225 -15.87 7.26 -8.64
C GLY A 225 -16.58 6.54 -9.79
N THR A 226 -17.87 6.79 -9.99
CA THR A 226 -18.65 6.22 -11.11
C THR A 226 -18.25 6.73 -12.49
N ALA A 227 -17.53 7.86 -12.57
CA ALA A 227 -16.98 8.42 -13.79
C ALA A 227 -15.48 8.12 -13.99
N ASP A 228 -14.92 7.15 -13.24
CA ASP A 228 -13.53 6.73 -13.36
C ASP A 228 -13.31 5.96 -14.68
N ASN A 229 -12.38 6.42 -15.52
CA ASN A 229 -12.12 5.82 -16.84
C ASN A 229 -11.56 4.40 -16.76
N PHE A 230 -11.07 3.95 -15.60
CA PHE A 230 -10.58 2.59 -15.38
C PHE A 230 -11.67 1.68 -14.80
N TYR A 231 -12.82 2.23 -14.42
CA TYR A 231 -14.00 1.48 -13.99
C TYR A 231 -14.91 1.17 -15.20
N PRO A 232 -15.36 -0.09 -15.38
CA PRO A 232 -15.14 -1.24 -14.50
C PRO A 232 -13.91 -2.09 -14.85
N GLU A 233 -13.32 -1.91 -16.04
CA GLU A 233 -12.37 -2.86 -16.65
C GLU A 233 -11.21 -3.26 -15.73
N GLN A 234 -10.52 -2.27 -15.15
CA GLN A 234 -9.36 -2.50 -14.29
C GLN A 234 -9.76 -2.71 -12.84
N LEU A 235 -10.70 -1.90 -12.35
CA LEU A 235 -10.96 -1.76 -10.92
C LEU A 235 -11.85 -2.89 -10.37
N ARG A 236 -12.81 -3.37 -11.17
CA ARG A 236 -13.67 -4.52 -10.85
C ARG A 236 -14.35 -4.40 -9.47
N THR A 237 -14.73 -3.18 -9.06
CA THR A 237 -15.38 -2.90 -7.77
C THR A 237 -16.75 -3.58 -7.65
N ASP A 238 -17.39 -3.85 -8.79
CA ASP A 238 -18.58 -4.70 -8.92
C ASP A 238 -18.31 -6.13 -8.41
N THR A 239 -17.18 -6.74 -8.77
CA THR A 239 -16.79 -8.07 -8.25
C THR A 239 -16.62 -8.04 -6.73
N LEU A 240 -15.97 -7.02 -6.17
CA LEU A 240 -15.82 -6.89 -4.72
C LEU A 240 -17.17 -6.75 -4.02
N THR A 241 -18.11 -6.01 -4.62
CA THR A 241 -19.46 -5.81 -4.08
C THR A 241 -20.21 -7.13 -3.95
N VAL A 242 -20.23 -7.93 -5.02
CA VAL A 242 -20.87 -9.26 -5.00
C VAL A 242 -20.25 -10.16 -3.92
N VAL A 243 -18.92 -10.16 -3.79
CA VAL A 243 -18.23 -10.96 -2.76
C VAL A 243 -18.51 -10.44 -1.35
N ALA A 244 -18.54 -9.13 -1.15
CA ALA A 244 -18.83 -8.52 0.15
C ALA A 244 -20.22 -8.95 0.67
N GLU A 245 -21.23 -8.92 -0.21
CA GLU A 245 -22.59 -9.36 0.12
C GLU A 245 -22.66 -10.85 0.48
N GLN A 246 -21.86 -11.69 -0.18
CA GLN A 246 -21.84 -13.14 0.04
C GLN A 246 -21.03 -13.56 1.27
N SER A 247 -19.97 -12.82 1.61
CA SER A 247 -19.02 -13.18 2.67
C SER A 247 -19.51 -12.85 4.09
N GLY A 248 -20.52 -11.98 4.23
CA GLY A 248 -20.94 -11.45 5.52
C GLY A 248 -19.88 -10.55 6.20
N ALA A 249 -18.83 -10.18 5.48
CA ALA A 249 -17.79 -9.29 5.97
C ALA A 249 -18.32 -7.86 6.18
N ARG A 250 -17.70 -7.12 7.11
CA ARG A 250 -18.07 -5.72 7.39
C ARG A 250 -17.44 -4.78 6.34
N VAL A 251 -18.03 -4.76 5.15
CA VAL A 251 -17.58 -3.94 4.03
C VAL A 251 -18.64 -2.90 3.68
N GLN A 252 -18.23 -1.64 3.58
CA GLN A 252 -19.03 -0.55 3.03
C GLN A 252 -18.40 -0.10 1.72
N ILE A 253 -19.18 -0.12 0.63
CA ILE A 253 -18.73 0.33 -0.70
C ILE A 253 -19.60 1.52 -1.10
N ARG A 254 -18.97 2.61 -1.55
CA ARG A 254 -19.62 3.85 -2.00
C ARG A 254 -19.23 4.11 -3.46
N LEU A 255 -20.23 4.31 -4.32
CA LEU A 255 -20.11 4.60 -5.76
C LEU A 255 -20.50 6.06 -6.06
#